data_AF-A0A966PP70-F1
#
_entry.id   AF-A0A966PP70-F1
#
_cell.length_a   1.000
_cell.length_b   1.000
_cell.length_c   1.000
_cell.angle_alpha   90.00
_cell.angle_beta   90.00
_cell.angle_gamma   90.00
#
_symmetry.space_group_name_H-M   'P 1'
#
loop_
_entity.id
_entity.type
_entity.pdbx_description
1 polymer ?
#
loop_
_entity_poly.entity_id
_entity_poly.type
_entity_poly.pdbx_seq_one_letter_code
_entity_poly.pdbx_strand_id
1 'polypeptide(L)'
;MSDTTASRRGPLGRLYHGETSFDFYGRRRIGFLFSGVLIVVTLASLLVSGLNLGIDFEGGVAWQVPATDTMNTDQARSILEDNGVDVANAKIQTLQSGSDESIRLQVGDQTVEVQNAVQNALAEKAGVDVNEVSVSSVSSSWGRSITEKAVRALVVFLILVSLYIAWRFEWRMALAAIIAMLHDVAISVGIYSVFGFEVTPATVVAFLTILGFSLYDTIVVFDKVQDNIERFSASRTGMADITNVSMNQVLMRSLNTSLAAVLPMLSLLVLGSFVFGAVALREFAIALLVGLLIGSYSSIYVASPLLAVFKEREPKFKNLRGAHATGSELAHMVVTGTSAGLKSVRRQVQADSDAAPTSVVTPGTLLTHPPRPRKKRRR
;
A
#
# COMPACT_ATOMS: atom_id res chain seq x y z
N MET A 1 -32.21 -19.25 -20.95
CA MET A 1 -32.13 -19.96 -19.65
C MET A 1 -30.79 -19.58 -19.00
N SER A 2 -30.60 -18.29 -18.71
CA SER A 2 -29.28 -17.73 -18.36
C SER A 2 -29.40 -16.35 -17.67
N ASP A 3 -30.29 -16.20 -16.69
CA ASP A 3 -30.53 -14.86 -16.09
C ASP A 3 -30.77 -14.87 -14.56
N THR A 4 -30.24 -15.86 -13.83
CA THR A 4 -30.53 -16.02 -12.39
C THR A 4 -29.31 -16.27 -11.49
N THR A 5 -28.08 -16.10 -11.97
CA THR A 5 -26.88 -16.36 -11.15
C THR A 5 -26.27 -15.12 -10.49
N ALA A 6 -26.55 -13.90 -10.97
CA ALA A 6 -25.99 -12.66 -10.40
C ALA A 6 -26.58 -12.32 -9.01
N SER A 7 -27.78 -12.81 -8.68
CA SER A 7 -28.55 -12.41 -7.49
C SER A 7 -28.25 -13.21 -6.20
N ARG A 8 -27.49 -14.32 -6.27
CA ARG A 8 -27.30 -15.23 -5.11
C ARG A 8 -25.94 -15.16 -4.39
N ARG A 9 -25.01 -14.32 -4.84
CA ARG A 9 -23.65 -14.28 -4.25
C ARG A 9 -23.61 -13.34 -3.03
N GLY A 10 -23.13 -13.86 -1.90
CA GLY A 10 -22.84 -13.05 -0.71
C GLY A 10 -21.74 -12.00 -0.95
N PRO A 11 -21.51 -11.07 -0.01
CA PRO A 11 -20.61 -9.93 -0.18
C PRO A 11 -19.16 -10.33 -0.54
N LEU A 12 -18.62 -11.38 0.08
CA LEU A 12 -17.30 -11.95 -0.25
C LEU A 12 -17.26 -12.57 -1.66
N GLY A 13 -18.35 -13.23 -2.07
CA GLY A 13 -18.46 -13.82 -3.40
C GLY A 13 -18.52 -12.76 -4.50
N ARG A 14 -19.28 -11.67 -4.29
CA ARG A 14 -19.32 -10.53 -5.23
C ARG A 14 -17.97 -9.83 -5.31
N LEU A 15 -17.30 -9.68 -4.18
CA LEU A 15 -15.96 -9.11 -4.11
C LEU A 15 -15.00 -9.96 -4.96
N TYR A 16 -14.93 -11.28 -4.74
CA TYR A 16 -14.06 -12.20 -5.49
C TYR A 16 -14.23 -12.14 -7.02
N HIS A 17 -15.47 -11.94 -7.50
CA HIS A 17 -15.77 -11.86 -8.94
C HIS A 17 -15.69 -10.44 -9.52
N GLY A 18 -15.35 -9.43 -8.72
CA GLY A 18 -15.31 -8.03 -9.16
C GLY A 18 -16.69 -7.41 -9.40
N GLU A 19 -17.75 -8.00 -8.84
CA GLU A 19 -19.17 -7.59 -8.99
C GLU A 19 -19.62 -6.66 -7.84
N THR A 20 -18.66 -5.98 -7.22
CA THR A 20 -18.91 -4.99 -6.17
C THR A 20 -19.34 -3.66 -6.77
N SER A 21 -20.02 -2.84 -5.98
CA SER A 21 -20.58 -1.55 -6.43
C SER A 21 -20.16 -0.43 -5.48
N PHE A 22 -18.89 -0.42 -5.09
CA PHE A 22 -18.31 0.62 -4.27
C PHE A 22 -18.10 1.91 -5.07
N ASP A 23 -18.54 3.03 -4.52
CA ASP A 23 -18.35 4.35 -5.11
C ASP A 23 -17.02 4.96 -4.65
N PHE A 24 -15.95 4.65 -5.38
CA PHE A 24 -14.60 5.18 -5.13
C PHE A 24 -14.51 6.67 -5.50
N TYR A 25 -15.05 7.04 -6.66
CA TYR A 25 -14.99 8.39 -7.19
C TYR A 25 -15.78 9.38 -6.31
N GLY A 26 -16.96 9.02 -5.82
CA GLY A 26 -17.74 9.85 -4.91
C GLY A 26 -17.03 10.08 -3.57
N ARG A 27 -16.27 9.09 -3.10
CA ARG A 27 -15.49 9.15 -1.85
C ARG A 27 -14.10 9.78 -2.02
N ARG A 28 -13.71 10.20 -3.22
CA ARG A 28 -12.38 10.76 -3.51
C ARG A 28 -11.99 11.94 -2.61
N ARG A 29 -12.96 12.76 -2.18
CA ARG A 29 -12.67 13.90 -1.30
C ARG A 29 -12.17 13.45 0.07
N ILE A 30 -12.69 12.33 0.57
CA ILE A 30 -12.23 11.74 1.84
C ILE A 30 -10.82 11.19 1.66
N GLY A 31 -10.57 10.48 0.56
CA GLY A 31 -9.22 9.99 0.21
C GLY A 31 -8.20 11.12 0.09
N PHE A 32 -8.50 12.16 -0.68
CA PHE A 32 -7.63 13.33 -0.82
C PHE A 32 -7.43 14.10 0.48
N LEU A 33 -8.47 14.24 1.31
CA LEU A 33 -8.35 14.88 2.62
C LEU A 33 -7.43 14.06 3.54
N PHE A 34 -7.66 12.77 3.65
CA PHE A 34 -6.84 11.88 4.47
C PHE A 34 -5.38 11.88 4.00
N SER A 35 -5.14 11.68 2.71
CA SER A 35 -3.81 11.78 2.11
C SER A 35 -3.16 13.15 2.32
N GLY A 36 -3.92 14.24 2.20
CA GLY A 36 -3.44 15.59 2.43
C GLY A 36 -3.01 15.82 3.88
N VAL A 37 -3.82 15.37 4.84
CA VAL A 37 -3.46 15.41 6.27
C VAL A 37 -2.20 14.59 6.52
N LEU A 38 -2.13 13.40 5.94
CA LEU A 38 -1.01 12.49 6.16
C LEU A 38 0.29 13.07 5.60
N ILE A 39 0.27 13.64 4.40
CA ILE A 39 1.38 14.41 3.83
C ILE A 39 1.79 15.57 4.74
N VAL A 40 0.84 16.35 5.26
CA VAL A 40 1.16 17.49 6.12
C VAL A 40 1.86 17.02 7.40
N VAL A 41 1.35 15.97 8.04
CA VAL A 41 1.96 15.40 9.25
C VAL A 41 3.36 14.85 8.97
N THR A 42 3.50 14.06 7.92
CA THR A 42 4.79 13.42 7.59
C THR A 42 5.83 14.45 7.13
N LEU A 43 5.43 15.47 6.37
CA LEU A 43 6.32 16.54 5.93
C LEU A 43 6.69 17.48 7.08
N ALA A 44 5.76 17.80 7.98
CA ALA A 44 6.06 18.57 9.18
C ALA A 44 7.06 17.83 10.08
N SER A 45 6.88 16.52 10.26
CA SER A 45 7.84 15.69 11.00
C SER A 45 9.22 15.72 10.34
N LEU A 46 9.30 15.58 9.02
CA LEU A 46 10.57 15.63 8.29
C LEU A 46 11.30 16.97 8.46
N LEU A 47 10.56 18.08 8.55
CA LEU A 47 11.14 19.42 8.74
C LEU A 47 11.59 19.70 10.18
N VAL A 48 10.87 19.16 11.17
CA VAL A 48 11.14 19.41 12.60
C VAL A 48 12.13 18.38 13.18
N SER A 49 11.88 17.10 12.94
CA SER A 49 12.62 15.98 13.54
C SER A 49 13.70 15.42 12.61
N GLY A 50 13.60 15.64 11.30
CA GLY A 50 14.51 15.03 10.33
C GLY A 50 14.31 13.52 10.19
N LEU A 51 15.31 12.86 9.60
CA LEU A 51 15.38 11.40 9.51
C LEU A 51 16.44 10.89 10.49
N ASN A 52 16.13 9.79 11.17
CA ASN A 52 17.11 9.06 11.96
C ASN A 52 17.98 8.22 11.00
N LEU A 53 19.07 8.77 10.51
CA LEU A 53 19.94 8.11 9.55
C LEU A 53 20.89 7.12 10.25
N GLY A 54 21.09 5.94 9.67
CA GLY A 54 22.07 4.97 10.17
C GLY A 54 23.52 5.35 9.88
N ILE A 55 24.47 4.61 10.45
CA ILE A 55 25.93 4.83 10.24
C ILE A 55 26.31 4.82 8.75
N ASP A 56 25.57 4.07 7.94
CA ASP A 56 25.78 3.96 6.50
C ASP A 56 25.56 5.27 5.74
N PHE A 57 24.88 6.25 6.34
CA PHE A 57 24.64 7.57 5.76
C PHE A 57 25.35 8.68 6.52
N GLU A 58 25.33 8.65 7.86
CA GLU A 58 25.98 9.68 8.71
C GLU A 58 27.50 9.51 8.78
N GLY A 59 28.01 8.29 8.56
CA GLY A 59 29.36 7.92 9.00
C GLY A 59 29.39 7.70 10.52
N GLY A 60 30.20 6.76 10.97
CA GLY A 60 30.35 6.49 12.39
C GLY A 60 30.83 5.10 12.72
N VAL A 61 30.74 4.80 14.00
CA VAL A 61 31.09 3.49 14.55
C VAL A 61 29.91 2.97 15.35
N ALA A 62 29.61 1.69 15.16
CA ALA A 62 28.69 0.97 16.00
C ALA A 62 29.33 -0.29 16.60
N TRP A 63 29.19 -0.45 17.91
CA TRP A 63 29.53 -1.65 18.66
C TRP A 63 28.26 -2.41 19.02
N GLN A 64 28.33 -3.73 19.04
CA GLN A 64 27.29 -4.59 19.57
C GLN A 64 27.92 -5.60 20.53
N VAL A 65 27.43 -5.61 21.77
CA VAL A 65 27.96 -6.43 22.87
C VAL A 65 26.80 -7.19 23.53
N PRO A 66 26.96 -8.47 23.91
CA PRO A 66 25.94 -9.17 24.70
C PRO A 66 25.61 -8.42 25.99
N ALA A 67 24.32 -8.34 26.31
CA ALA A 67 23.86 -7.77 27.57
C ALA A 67 24.02 -8.83 28.66
N THR A 68 24.57 -8.41 29.80
CA THR A 68 24.78 -9.25 30.97
C THR A 68 24.35 -8.49 32.22
N ASP A 69 24.30 -9.14 33.39
CA ASP A 69 23.98 -8.46 34.66
C ASP A 69 24.91 -7.27 34.93
N THR A 70 26.13 -7.31 34.38
CA THR A 70 27.16 -6.27 34.50
C THR A 70 27.32 -5.45 33.24
N MET A 71 26.40 -5.54 32.28
CA MET A 71 26.43 -4.77 31.04
C MET A 71 25.03 -4.31 30.64
N ASN A 72 24.69 -3.07 30.99
CA ASN A 72 23.44 -2.40 30.65
C ASN A 72 23.69 -1.08 29.88
N THR A 73 22.63 -0.43 29.41
CA THR A 73 22.73 0.77 28.56
C THR A 73 23.42 1.95 29.25
N ASP A 74 23.27 2.09 30.57
CA ASP A 74 23.92 3.16 31.34
C ASP A 74 25.42 2.93 31.46
N GLN A 75 25.83 1.69 31.73
CA GLN A 75 27.26 1.34 31.78
C GLN A 75 27.91 1.43 30.42
N ALA A 76 27.20 1.02 29.38
CA ALA A 76 27.66 1.14 28.01
C ALA A 76 27.84 2.63 27.62
N ARG A 77 26.96 3.53 28.10
CA ARG A 77 27.12 4.98 27.96
C ARG A 77 28.34 5.50 28.71
N SER A 78 28.54 5.09 29.97
CA SER A 78 29.70 5.52 30.76
C SER A 78 31.02 5.11 30.11
N ILE A 79 31.10 3.90 29.52
CA ILE A 79 32.29 3.46 28.79
C ILE A 79 32.62 4.38 27.61
N LEU A 80 31.62 4.86 26.88
CA LEU A 80 31.84 5.82 25.80
C LEU A 80 32.41 7.14 26.35
N GLU A 81 31.82 7.67 27.43
CA GLU A 81 32.27 8.91 28.08
C GLU A 81 33.70 8.79 28.62
N ASP A 82 34.03 7.68 29.28
CA ASP A 82 35.36 7.39 29.85
C ASP A 82 36.45 7.31 28.77
N ASN A 83 36.07 6.93 27.55
CA ASN A 83 36.96 6.88 26.38
C ASN A 83 36.95 8.18 25.56
N GLY A 84 36.35 9.25 26.08
CA GLY A 84 36.34 10.57 25.44
C GLY A 84 35.42 10.69 24.22
N VAL A 85 34.45 9.79 24.07
CA VAL A 85 33.47 9.83 22.99
C VAL A 85 32.31 10.74 23.40
N ASP A 86 31.94 11.68 22.52
CA ASP A 86 30.75 12.52 22.72
C ASP A 86 29.48 11.68 22.61
N VAL A 87 28.76 11.56 23.73
CA VAL A 87 27.51 10.79 23.81
C VAL A 87 26.25 11.62 23.54
N ALA A 88 26.37 12.92 23.27
CA ALA A 88 25.21 13.80 23.03
C ALA A 88 24.30 13.29 21.90
N ASN A 89 24.88 12.64 20.89
CA ASN A 89 24.18 12.03 19.77
C ASN A 89 24.33 10.50 19.72
N ALA A 90 24.77 9.86 20.82
CA ALA A 90 24.94 8.42 20.86
C ALA A 90 23.58 7.70 20.82
N LYS A 91 23.42 6.80 19.87
CA LYS A 91 22.23 5.93 19.76
C LYS A 91 22.56 4.62 20.48
N ILE A 92 22.02 4.47 21.68
CA ILE A 92 22.20 3.27 22.52
C ILE A 92 20.87 2.54 22.58
N GLN A 93 20.84 1.31 22.09
CA GLN A 93 19.62 0.50 21.99
C GLN A 93 19.87 -0.91 22.52
N THR A 94 18.92 -1.40 23.29
CA THR A 94 18.83 -2.82 23.64
C THR A 94 18.18 -3.59 22.49
N LEU A 95 18.82 -4.66 22.06
CA LEU A 95 18.35 -5.58 21.04
C LEU A 95 18.08 -6.93 21.68
N GLN A 96 16.88 -7.48 21.45
CA GLN A 96 16.48 -8.76 21.99
C GLN A 96 16.30 -9.80 20.88
N SER A 97 16.90 -10.98 21.07
CA SER A 97 16.90 -12.12 20.18
C SER A 97 16.49 -13.38 20.93
N GLY A 98 15.18 -13.67 20.97
CA GLY A 98 14.68 -14.77 21.78
C GLY A 98 14.99 -14.55 23.27
N SER A 99 15.82 -15.42 23.86
CA SER A 99 16.31 -15.29 25.24
C SER A 99 17.53 -14.39 25.40
N ASP A 100 18.22 -14.08 24.29
CA ASP A 100 19.50 -13.38 24.33
C ASP A 100 19.26 -11.88 24.15
N GLU A 101 19.99 -11.07 24.91
CA GLU A 101 19.91 -9.62 24.87
C GLU A 101 21.30 -9.07 24.50
N SER A 102 21.34 -8.02 23.70
CA SER A 102 22.59 -7.34 23.32
C SER A 102 22.37 -5.82 23.30
N ILE A 103 23.44 -5.08 23.52
CA ILE A 103 23.43 -3.62 23.52
C ILE A 103 24.17 -3.16 22.27
N ARG A 104 23.47 -2.39 21.44
CA ARG A 104 24.07 -1.71 20.31
C ARG A 104 24.32 -0.25 20.66
N LEU A 105 25.55 0.18 20.48
CA LEU A 105 26.00 1.55 20.67
C LEU A 105 26.41 2.09 19.32
N GLN A 106 25.94 3.27 18.95
CA GLN A 106 26.32 3.94 17.71
C GLN A 106 26.65 5.40 17.99
N VAL A 107 27.80 5.83 17.48
CA VAL A 107 28.35 7.18 17.62
C VAL A 107 28.95 7.66 16.29
N GLY A 108 29.29 8.94 16.20
CA GLY A 108 29.98 9.50 15.03
C GLY A 108 31.39 8.93 14.83
N ASP A 109 32.06 9.32 13.74
CA ASP A 109 33.39 8.82 13.36
C ASP A 109 34.39 8.87 14.55
N GLN A 110 35.03 7.74 14.85
CA GLN A 110 36.08 7.62 15.88
C GLN A 110 37.38 7.10 15.28
N THR A 111 38.52 7.42 15.89
CA THR A 111 39.81 6.84 15.48
C THR A 111 39.88 5.35 15.82
N VAL A 112 40.70 4.59 15.11
CA VAL A 112 40.84 3.13 15.33
C VAL A 112 41.29 2.83 16.77
N GLU A 113 42.10 3.70 17.37
CA GLU A 113 42.54 3.58 18.76
C GLU A 113 41.37 3.66 19.73
N VAL A 114 40.48 4.64 19.56
CA VAL A 114 39.26 4.78 20.36
C VAL A 114 38.32 3.59 20.11
N GLN A 115 38.22 3.12 18.86
CA GLN A 115 37.40 1.96 18.51
C GLN A 115 37.80 0.71 19.27
N ASN A 116 39.09 0.42 19.29
CA ASN A 116 39.64 -0.74 19.97
C ASN A 116 39.57 -0.57 21.50
N ALA A 117 39.81 0.63 22.02
CA ALA A 117 39.72 0.91 23.46
C ALA A 117 38.29 0.69 23.99
N VAL A 118 37.29 1.23 23.28
CA VAL A 118 35.88 1.03 23.59
C VAL A 118 35.51 -0.46 23.46
N GLN A 119 35.91 -1.13 22.38
CA GLN A 119 35.62 -2.57 22.20
C GLN A 119 36.15 -3.42 23.37
N ASN A 120 37.39 -3.17 23.80
CA ASN A 120 38.00 -3.88 24.93
C ASN A 120 37.27 -3.59 26.25
N ALA A 121 36.93 -2.33 26.51
CA ALA A 121 36.20 -1.94 27.72
C ALA A 121 34.80 -2.54 27.77
N LEU A 122 34.09 -2.60 26.63
CA LEU A 122 32.79 -3.27 26.52
C LEU A 122 32.91 -4.77 26.79
N ALA A 123 33.93 -5.43 26.23
CA ALA A 123 34.18 -6.86 26.43
C ALA A 123 34.50 -7.19 27.90
N GLU A 124 35.41 -6.42 28.51
CA GLU A 124 35.79 -6.57 29.92
C GLU A 124 34.57 -6.39 30.84
N LYS A 125 33.76 -5.37 30.58
CA LYS A 125 32.57 -5.07 31.38
C LYS A 125 31.49 -6.14 31.27
N ALA A 126 31.29 -6.67 30.06
CA ALA A 126 30.36 -7.76 29.81
C ALA A 126 30.88 -9.14 30.27
N GLY A 127 32.19 -9.27 30.52
CA GLY A 127 32.81 -10.55 30.89
C GLY A 127 32.89 -11.53 29.72
N VAL A 128 32.99 -11.03 28.49
CA VAL A 128 33.03 -11.81 27.24
C VAL A 128 34.37 -11.63 26.53
N ASP A 129 34.66 -12.48 25.55
CA ASP A 129 35.83 -12.31 24.69
C ASP A 129 35.67 -11.05 23.81
N VAL A 130 36.77 -10.35 23.52
CA VAL A 130 36.75 -9.14 22.65
C VAL A 130 36.16 -9.45 21.27
N ASN A 131 36.35 -10.68 20.76
CA ASN A 131 35.82 -11.11 19.48
C ASN A 131 34.29 -11.32 19.49
N GLU A 132 33.66 -11.38 20.66
CA GLU A 132 32.19 -11.40 20.81
C GLU A 132 31.58 -9.99 20.71
N VAL A 133 32.40 -8.94 20.82
CA VAL A 133 31.98 -7.56 20.57
C VAL A 133 32.11 -7.26 19.09
N SER A 134 30.98 -7.16 18.39
CA SER A 134 30.95 -6.77 16.99
C SER A 134 31.25 -5.28 16.85
N VAL A 135 32.15 -4.93 15.93
CA VAL A 135 32.45 -3.54 15.58
C VAL A 135 32.18 -3.34 14.10
N SER A 136 31.40 -2.31 13.79
CA SER A 136 31.14 -1.86 12.43
C SER A 136 31.48 -0.39 12.34
N SER A 137 32.25 0.00 11.33
CA SER A 137 32.59 1.40 11.10
C SER A 137 32.42 1.75 9.63
N VAL A 138 31.88 2.95 9.39
CA VAL A 138 31.62 3.50 8.07
C VAL A 138 32.18 4.91 8.05
N SER A 139 33.01 5.23 7.06
CA SER A 139 33.54 6.58 6.95
C SER A 139 32.46 7.56 6.47
N SER A 140 32.50 8.79 6.96
CA SER A 140 31.67 9.91 6.47
C SER A 140 31.69 10.09 4.94
N SER A 141 32.83 9.82 4.28
CA SER A 141 32.93 9.88 2.81
C SER A 141 32.14 8.78 2.10
N TRP A 142 32.09 7.58 2.69
CA TRP A 142 31.23 6.51 2.23
C TRP A 142 29.75 6.88 2.37
N GLY A 143 29.35 7.39 3.55
CA GLY A 143 27.96 7.75 3.81
C GLY A 143 27.40 8.81 2.85
N ARG A 144 28.21 9.83 2.55
CA ARG A 144 27.88 10.83 1.52
C ARG A 144 27.69 10.20 0.14
N SER A 145 28.61 9.31 -0.28
CA SER A 145 28.54 8.62 -1.57
C SER A 145 27.29 7.75 -1.68
N ILE A 146 26.91 7.04 -0.61
CA ILE A 146 25.70 6.23 -0.56
C ILE A 146 24.45 7.10 -0.65
N THR A 147 24.38 8.20 0.08
CA THR A 147 23.26 9.16 0.02
C THR A 147 23.08 9.70 -1.40
N GLU A 148 24.15 10.16 -2.04
CA GLU A 148 24.10 10.70 -3.41
C GLU A 148 23.63 9.64 -4.42
N LYS A 149 24.10 8.39 -4.28
CA LYS A 149 23.67 7.27 -5.15
C LYS A 149 22.19 6.93 -4.93
N ALA A 150 21.71 6.93 -3.68
CA ALA A 150 20.31 6.66 -3.35
C ALA A 150 19.36 7.69 -4.00
N VAL A 151 19.69 8.99 -3.88
CA VAL A 151 18.90 10.06 -4.50
C VAL A 151 18.92 9.95 -6.03
N ARG A 152 20.10 9.71 -6.64
CA ARG A 152 20.21 9.51 -8.09
C ARG A 152 19.41 8.29 -8.56
N ALA A 153 19.45 7.18 -7.83
CA ALA A 153 18.68 5.98 -8.15
C ALA A 153 17.17 6.25 -8.13
N LEU A 154 16.67 6.97 -7.13
CA LEU A 154 15.25 7.36 -7.04
C LEU A 154 14.83 8.23 -8.23
N VAL A 155 15.63 9.25 -8.58
CA VAL A 155 15.34 10.14 -9.72
C VAL A 155 15.34 9.36 -11.04
N VAL A 156 16.35 8.52 -11.27
CA VAL A 156 16.43 7.68 -12.47
C VAL A 156 15.23 6.72 -12.54
N PHE A 157 14.86 6.09 -11.43
CA PHE A 157 13.68 5.23 -11.34
C PHE A 157 12.40 5.98 -11.74
N LEU A 158 12.15 7.16 -11.16
CA LEU A 158 10.97 7.96 -11.48
C LEU A 158 10.94 8.35 -12.97
N ILE A 159 12.08 8.74 -13.56
CA ILE A 159 12.16 9.06 -14.99
C ILE A 159 11.85 7.82 -15.85
N LEU A 160 12.49 6.68 -15.58
CA LEU A 160 12.29 5.46 -16.37
C LEU A 160 10.84 4.97 -16.31
N VAL A 161 10.24 4.98 -15.12
CA VAL A 161 8.82 4.61 -14.96
C VAL A 161 7.92 5.60 -15.69
N SER A 162 8.19 6.90 -15.59
CA SER A 162 7.42 7.93 -16.29
C SER A 162 7.45 7.74 -17.81
N LEU A 163 8.63 7.46 -18.37
CA LEU A 163 8.80 7.17 -19.79
C LEU A 163 8.06 5.89 -20.20
N TYR A 164 8.16 4.84 -19.38
CA TYR A 164 7.44 3.59 -19.63
C TYR A 164 5.92 3.80 -19.65
N ILE A 165 5.35 4.49 -18.65
CA ILE A 165 3.91 4.77 -18.61
C ILE A 165 3.51 5.69 -19.75
N ALA A 166 4.29 6.73 -20.07
CA ALA A 166 3.98 7.63 -21.18
C ALA A 166 4.03 6.94 -22.55
N TRP A 167 4.86 5.90 -22.71
CA TRP A 167 4.90 5.09 -23.93
C TRP A 167 3.78 4.05 -23.98
N ARG A 168 3.49 3.38 -22.86
CA ARG A 168 2.49 2.31 -22.77
C ARG A 168 1.05 2.83 -22.66
N PHE A 169 0.89 4.04 -22.12
CA PHE A 169 -0.38 4.73 -21.86
C PHE A 169 -0.32 6.15 -22.41
N GLU A 170 -1.17 7.05 -21.93
CA GLU A 170 -1.20 8.47 -22.31
C GLU A 170 -0.49 9.35 -21.27
N TRP A 171 -0.10 10.57 -21.65
CA TRP A 171 0.64 11.49 -20.77
C TRP A 171 -0.11 11.89 -19.49
N ARG A 172 -1.46 11.95 -19.49
CA ARG A 172 -2.26 12.26 -18.28
C ARG A 172 -2.25 11.11 -17.28
N MET A 173 -2.22 9.86 -17.78
CA MET A 173 -2.01 8.67 -16.96
C MET A 173 -0.60 8.69 -16.37
N ALA A 174 0.43 9.00 -17.17
CA ALA A 174 1.79 9.15 -16.66
C ALA A 174 1.88 10.21 -15.54
N LEU A 175 1.26 11.38 -15.73
CA LEU A 175 1.24 12.43 -14.71
C LEU A 175 0.53 11.99 -13.41
N ALA A 176 -0.63 11.32 -13.52
CA ALA A 176 -1.34 10.80 -12.36
C ALA A 176 -0.51 9.77 -11.58
N ALA A 177 0.15 8.85 -12.29
CA ALA A 177 1.03 7.86 -11.67
C ALA A 177 2.23 8.50 -10.98
N ILE A 178 2.89 9.49 -11.59
CA ILE A 178 4.02 10.20 -10.99
C ILE A 178 3.61 10.87 -9.68
N ILE A 179 2.49 11.59 -9.68
CA ILE A 179 2.00 12.28 -8.48
C ILE A 179 1.66 11.27 -7.38
N ALA A 180 1.04 10.14 -7.73
CA ALA A 180 0.77 9.07 -6.76
C ALA A 180 2.06 8.46 -6.19
N MET A 181 3.06 8.17 -7.03
CA MET A 181 4.35 7.66 -6.56
C MET A 181 5.09 8.67 -5.67
N LEU A 182 5.08 9.95 -6.01
CA LEU A 182 5.66 11.00 -5.16
C LEU A 182 4.96 11.09 -3.81
N HIS A 183 3.63 10.97 -3.80
CA HIS A 183 2.84 10.85 -2.57
C HIS A 183 3.29 9.64 -1.74
N ASP A 184 3.49 8.48 -2.38
CA ASP A 184 3.88 7.24 -1.68
C ASP A 184 5.26 7.34 -1.06
N VAL A 185 6.24 7.91 -1.78
CA VAL A 185 7.57 8.17 -1.23
C VAL A 185 7.50 9.15 -0.07
N ALA A 186 6.81 10.27 -0.25
CA ALA A 186 6.72 11.33 0.76
C ALA A 186 6.11 10.81 2.07
N ILE A 187 5.05 10.00 1.98
CA ILE A 187 4.44 9.39 3.15
C ILE A 187 5.34 8.30 3.74
N SER A 188 5.87 7.39 2.92
CA SER A 188 6.69 6.27 3.42
C SER A 188 7.93 6.77 4.18
N VAL A 189 8.64 7.74 3.58
CA VAL A 189 9.82 8.37 4.19
C VAL A 189 9.44 9.19 5.41
N GLY A 190 8.35 9.94 5.37
CA GLY A 190 7.99 10.75 6.54
C GLY A 190 7.34 9.95 7.68
N ILE A 191 6.80 8.75 7.44
CA ILE A 191 6.47 7.82 8.54
C ILE A 191 7.74 7.41 9.30
N TYR A 192 8.87 7.21 8.61
CA TYR A 192 10.15 6.96 9.29
C TYR A 192 10.56 8.12 10.19
N SER A 193 10.34 9.36 9.73
CA SER A 193 10.56 10.54 10.57
C SER A 193 9.63 10.58 11.78
N VAL A 194 8.33 10.32 11.59
CA VAL A 194 7.32 10.39 12.66
C VAL A 194 7.61 9.41 13.79
N PHE A 195 8.01 8.19 13.45
CA PHE A 195 8.30 7.14 14.43
C PHE A 195 9.77 7.07 14.85
N GLY A 196 10.64 7.89 14.27
CA GLY A 196 12.09 7.88 14.54
C GLY A 196 12.78 6.59 14.11
N PHE A 197 12.23 5.87 13.13
CA PHE A 197 12.82 4.63 12.63
C PHE A 197 14.13 4.92 11.91
N GLU A 198 15.11 4.05 12.12
CA GLU A 198 16.42 4.16 11.49
C GLU A 198 16.33 3.92 9.98
N VAL A 199 16.95 4.80 9.21
CA VAL A 199 17.06 4.72 7.75
C VAL A 199 18.43 4.16 7.42
N THR A 200 18.47 2.95 6.89
CA THR A 200 19.68 2.26 6.40
C THR A 200 19.61 2.02 4.89
N PRO A 201 20.69 1.63 4.20
CA PRO A 201 20.64 1.31 2.77
C PRO A 201 19.61 0.23 2.43
N ALA A 202 19.37 -0.70 3.36
CA ALA A 202 18.32 -1.69 3.23
C ALA A 202 16.92 -1.04 3.17
N THR A 203 16.67 -0.01 3.97
CA THR A 203 15.39 0.74 3.91
C THR A 203 15.21 1.46 2.57
N VAL A 204 16.29 1.99 1.98
CA VAL A 204 16.23 2.59 0.64
C VAL A 204 15.87 1.53 -0.40
N VAL A 205 16.50 0.36 -0.38
CA VAL A 205 16.14 -0.75 -1.28
C VAL A 205 14.69 -1.17 -1.09
N ALA A 206 14.19 -1.19 0.15
CA ALA A 206 12.78 -1.44 0.43
C ALA A 206 11.87 -0.36 -0.17
N PHE A 207 12.21 0.93 -0.04
CA PHE A 207 11.45 2.01 -0.67
C PHE A 207 11.44 1.93 -2.20
N LEU A 208 12.56 1.58 -2.85
CA LEU A 208 12.54 1.35 -4.30
C LEU A 208 11.67 0.14 -4.68
N THR A 209 11.68 -0.90 -3.85
CA THR A 209 10.89 -2.11 -4.07
C THR A 209 9.39 -1.84 -3.94
N ILE A 210 8.95 -1.12 -2.91
CA ILE A 210 7.52 -0.79 -2.73
C ILE A 210 7.02 0.16 -3.82
N LEU A 211 7.86 1.03 -4.38
CA LEU A 211 7.46 1.82 -5.55
C LEU A 211 7.17 0.95 -6.76
N GLY A 212 7.93 -0.13 -6.98
CA GLY A 212 7.63 -1.12 -8.00
C GLY A 212 6.28 -1.82 -7.78
N PHE A 213 5.97 -2.19 -6.53
CA PHE A 213 4.68 -2.77 -6.15
C PHE A 213 3.51 -1.79 -6.32
N SER A 214 3.65 -0.55 -5.85
CA SER A 214 2.63 0.51 -6.02
C SER A 214 2.39 0.82 -7.50
N LEU A 215 3.45 0.83 -8.30
CA LEU A 215 3.36 0.99 -9.74
C LEU A 215 2.60 -0.17 -10.40
N TYR A 216 2.84 -1.41 -10.00
CA TYR A 216 2.13 -2.58 -10.54
C TYR A 216 0.61 -2.41 -10.37
N ASP A 217 0.17 -2.07 -9.16
CA ASP A 217 -1.25 -1.84 -8.88
C ASP A 217 -1.81 -0.67 -9.70
N THR A 218 -1.06 0.44 -9.77
CA THR A 218 -1.45 1.61 -10.57
C THR A 218 -1.63 1.27 -12.06
N ILE A 219 -0.71 0.48 -12.63
CA ILE A 219 -0.78 0.04 -14.04
C ILE A 219 -2.01 -0.83 -14.27
N VAL A 220 -2.29 -1.79 -13.40
CA VAL A 220 -3.45 -2.69 -13.53
C VAL A 220 -4.75 -1.89 -13.52
N VAL A 221 -4.87 -0.90 -12.62
CA VAL A 221 -6.05 -0.04 -12.58
C VAL A 221 -6.14 0.83 -13.84
N PHE A 222 -5.04 1.43 -14.28
CA PHE A 222 -5.04 2.33 -15.43
C PHE A 222 -5.35 1.60 -16.74
N ASP A 223 -4.82 0.39 -16.90
CA ASP A 223 -5.16 -0.50 -18.02
C ASP A 223 -6.66 -0.81 -18.03
N LYS A 224 -7.24 -1.12 -16.86
CA LYS A 224 -8.69 -1.34 -16.78
C LYS A 224 -9.53 -0.10 -17.00
N VAL A 225 -9.03 1.08 -16.62
CA VAL A 225 -9.66 2.36 -16.95
C VAL A 225 -9.65 2.58 -18.46
N GLN A 226 -8.53 2.31 -19.13
CA GLN A 226 -8.41 2.45 -20.59
C GLN A 226 -9.35 1.50 -21.33
N ASP A 227 -9.37 0.21 -20.95
CA ASP A 227 -10.27 -0.80 -21.50
C ASP A 227 -11.75 -0.38 -21.35
N ASN A 228 -12.15 0.12 -20.17
CA ASN A 228 -13.52 0.58 -19.97
C ASN A 228 -13.82 1.90 -20.71
N ILE A 229 -12.86 2.79 -20.95
CA ILE A 229 -13.07 3.97 -21.82
C ILE A 229 -13.46 3.54 -23.24
N GLU A 230 -12.84 2.48 -23.75
CA GLU A 230 -13.15 1.91 -25.06
C GLU A 230 -14.51 1.21 -25.03
N ARG A 231 -14.77 0.37 -24.02
CA ARG A 231 -16.04 -0.35 -23.82
C ARG A 231 -17.26 0.59 -23.71
N PHE A 232 -17.13 1.69 -22.99
CA PHE A 232 -18.22 2.66 -22.78
C PHE A 232 -18.23 3.82 -23.80
N SER A 233 -17.38 3.76 -24.84
CA SER A 233 -17.24 4.84 -25.82
C SER A 233 -18.55 5.18 -26.55
N ALA A 234 -19.39 4.19 -26.84
CA ALA A 234 -20.67 4.37 -27.52
C ALA A 234 -21.77 4.96 -26.61
N SER A 235 -21.67 4.79 -25.29
CA SER A 235 -22.76 5.09 -24.36
C SER A 235 -22.67 6.46 -23.70
N ARG A 236 -21.65 7.27 -24.06
CA ARG A 236 -21.39 8.61 -23.48
C ARG A 236 -21.35 8.59 -21.94
N THR A 237 -20.72 7.57 -21.37
CA THR A 237 -20.57 7.42 -19.93
C THR A 237 -19.53 8.41 -19.38
N GLY A 238 -19.81 8.99 -18.21
CA GLY A 238 -18.90 9.91 -17.54
C GLY A 238 -17.64 9.20 -17.03
N MET A 239 -16.54 9.96 -16.88
CA MET A 239 -15.27 9.41 -16.38
C MET A 239 -15.39 8.87 -14.95
N ALA A 240 -16.22 9.51 -14.11
CA ALA A 240 -16.53 9.06 -12.75
C ALA A 240 -17.05 7.62 -12.70
N ASP A 241 -18.02 7.30 -13.56
CA ASP A 241 -18.62 5.98 -13.67
C ASP A 241 -17.62 4.95 -14.21
N ILE A 242 -16.87 5.32 -15.25
CA ILE A 242 -15.84 4.47 -15.84
C ILE A 242 -14.80 4.11 -14.78
N THR A 243 -14.30 5.08 -14.02
CA THR A 243 -13.32 4.85 -12.94
C THR A 243 -13.92 3.95 -11.85
N ASN A 244 -15.16 4.19 -11.42
CA ASN A 244 -15.82 3.33 -10.43
C ASN A 244 -15.95 1.88 -10.92
N VAL A 245 -16.39 1.68 -12.16
CA VAL A 245 -16.52 0.34 -12.75
C VAL A 245 -15.16 -0.35 -12.82
N SER A 246 -14.15 0.33 -13.35
CA SER A 246 -12.78 -0.20 -13.43
C SER A 246 -12.23 -0.59 -12.07
N MET A 247 -12.47 0.24 -11.05
CA MET A 247 -11.97 -0.02 -9.71
C MET A 247 -12.60 -1.23 -9.05
N ASN A 248 -13.92 -1.40 -9.15
CA ASN A 248 -14.59 -2.58 -8.59
C ASN A 248 -14.14 -3.88 -9.28
N GLN A 249 -13.84 -3.83 -10.59
CA GLN A 249 -13.39 -5.00 -11.36
C GLN A 249 -11.98 -5.47 -10.97
N VAL A 250 -11.09 -4.57 -10.56
CA VAL A 250 -9.69 -4.91 -10.21
C VAL A 250 -9.43 -4.97 -8.71
N LEU A 251 -10.36 -4.50 -7.87
CA LEU A 251 -10.20 -4.39 -6.43
C LEU A 251 -9.68 -5.68 -5.80
N MET A 252 -10.30 -6.83 -6.12
CA MET A 252 -9.85 -8.09 -5.52
C MET A 252 -8.49 -8.56 -5.97
N ARG A 253 -8.11 -8.24 -7.21
CA ARG A 253 -6.77 -8.55 -7.68
C ARG A 253 -5.73 -7.75 -6.89
N SER A 254 -5.95 -6.43 -6.76
CA SER A 254 -5.06 -5.55 -5.98
C SER A 254 -5.01 -5.96 -4.51
N LEU A 255 -6.16 -6.26 -3.88
CA LEU A 255 -6.20 -6.76 -2.50
C LEU A 255 -5.45 -8.09 -2.36
N ASN A 256 -5.68 -9.05 -3.25
CA ASN A 256 -4.99 -10.34 -3.19
C ASN A 256 -3.47 -10.19 -3.35
N THR A 257 -3.00 -9.39 -4.31
CA THR A 257 -1.57 -9.13 -4.49
C THR A 257 -0.97 -8.44 -3.26
N SER A 258 -1.67 -7.44 -2.71
CA SER A 258 -1.24 -6.72 -1.52
C SER A 258 -1.17 -7.63 -0.29
N LEU A 259 -2.22 -8.42 -0.02
CA LEU A 259 -2.24 -9.38 1.09
C LEU A 259 -1.16 -10.46 0.93
N ALA A 260 -1.01 -11.00 -0.28
CA ALA A 260 0.01 -12.03 -0.55
C ALA A 260 1.43 -11.50 -0.34
N ALA A 261 1.69 -10.23 -0.61
CA ALA A 261 2.97 -9.59 -0.36
C ALA A 261 3.16 -9.17 1.11
N VAL A 262 2.10 -8.79 1.81
CA VAL A 262 2.14 -8.42 3.24
C VAL A 262 2.43 -9.64 4.13
N LEU A 263 1.94 -10.83 3.80
CA LEU A 263 2.11 -12.02 4.65
C LEU A 263 3.58 -12.41 4.89
N PRO A 264 4.46 -12.51 3.88
CA PRO A 264 5.89 -12.72 4.10
C PRO A 264 6.55 -11.59 4.90
N MET A 265 6.11 -10.34 4.72
CA MET A 265 6.67 -9.21 5.45
C MET A 265 6.27 -9.24 6.92
N LEU A 266 5.03 -9.63 7.24
CA LEU A 266 4.60 -9.89 8.60
C LEU A 266 5.32 -11.09 9.21
N SER A 267 5.55 -12.14 8.42
CA SER A 267 6.37 -13.29 8.85
C SER A 267 7.80 -12.87 9.16
N LEU A 268 8.42 -12.06 8.31
CA LEU A 268 9.76 -11.52 8.55
C LEU A 268 9.80 -10.59 9.76
N LEU A 269 8.78 -9.75 9.93
CA LEU A 269 8.67 -8.86 11.09
C LEU A 269 8.47 -9.66 12.39
N VAL A 270 7.61 -10.67 12.39
CA VAL A 270 7.28 -11.42 13.59
C VAL A 270 8.35 -12.45 13.90
N LEU A 271 8.69 -13.34 12.96
CA LEU A 271 9.68 -14.38 13.17
C LEU A 271 11.11 -13.79 13.16
N GLY A 272 11.44 -12.97 12.16
CA GLY A 272 12.76 -12.35 12.07
C GLY A 272 13.11 -11.47 13.26
N SER A 273 12.16 -10.66 13.75
CA SER A 273 12.40 -9.80 14.91
C SER A 273 12.25 -10.52 16.24
N PHE A 274 11.16 -11.26 16.50
CA PHE A 274 10.91 -11.78 17.85
C PHE A 274 11.60 -13.12 18.09
N VAL A 275 11.77 -13.95 17.06
CA VAL A 275 12.38 -15.29 17.22
C VAL A 275 13.89 -15.23 17.00
N PHE A 276 14.34 -14.48 15.99
CA PHE A 276 15.77 -14.42 15.60
C PHE A 276 16.48 -13.13 15.99
N GLY A 277 15.78 -12.15 16.58
CA GLY A 277 16.35 -10.87 17.03
C GLY A 277 17.10 -10.05 15.99
N ALA A 278 16.85 -10.31 14.71
CA ALA A 278 17.58 -9.68 13.64
C ALA A 278 17.02 -8.27 13.40
N VAL A 279 17.60 -7.27 14.07
CA VAL A 279 17.15 -5.87 14.02
C VAL A 279 17.15 -5.31 12.60
N ALA A 280 18.18 -5.64 11.82
CA ALA A 280 18.24 -5.24 10.40
C ALA A 280 17.06 -5.83 9.59
N LEU A 281 16.62 -7.06 9.89
CA LEU A 281 15.46 -7.66 9.24
C LEU A 281 14.15 -7.02 9.70
N ARG A 282 14.05 -6.63 10.97
CA ARG A 282 12.91 -5.88 11.51
C ARG A 282 12.74 -4.54 10.80
N GLU A 283 13.80 -3.74 10.71
CA GLU A 283 13.79 -2.42 10.07
C GLU A 283 13.44 -2.52 8.59
N PHE A 284 14.00 -3.51 7.90
CA PHE A 284 13.69 -3.81 6.51
C PHE A 284 12.22 -4.24 6.33
N ALA A 285 11.70 -5.11 7.20
CA ALA A 285 10.33 -5.58 7.15
C ALA A 285 9.32 -4.47 7.42
N ILE A 286 9.61 -3.56 8.38
CA ILE A 286 8.79 -2.37 8.65
C ILE A 286 8.74 -1.48 7.40
N ALA A 287 9.89 -1.25 6.75
CA ALA A 287 9.97 -0.42 5.54
C ALA A 287 9.03 -0.95 4.44
N LEU A 288 9.15 -2.25 4.16
CA LEU A 288 8.34 -2.91 3.16
C LEU A 288 6.86 -2.91 3.55
N LEU A 289 6.53 -3.24 4.80
CA LEU A 289 5.14 -3.30 5.25
C LEU A 289 4.45 -1.94 5.16
N VAL A 290 5.10 -0.88 5.65
CA VAL A 290 4.60 0.49 5.58
C VAL A 290 4.40 0.90 4.12
N GLY A 291 5.42 0.70 3.28
CA GLY A 291 5.34 1.07 1.87
C GLY A 291 4.29 0.29 1.08
N LEU A 292 4.11 -1.00 1.35
CA LEU A 292 3.05 -1.81 0.76
C LEU A 292 1.67 -1.30 1.14
N LEU A 293 1.42 -1.04 2.44
CA LEU A 293 0.12 -0.54 2.89
C LEU A 293 -0.22 0.84 2.28
N ILE A 294 0.76 1.75 2.22
CA ILE A 294 0.58 3.06 1.60
C ILE A 294 0.35 2.93 0.10
N GLY A 295 1.15 2.12 -0.60
CA GLY A 295 1.05 1.93 -2.04
C GLY A 295 -0.30 1.35 -2.45
N SER A 296 -0.77 0.32 -1.74
CA SER A 296 -2.09 -0.28 -1.95
C SER A 296 -3.22 0.70 -1.68
N TYR A 297 -3.12 1.52 -0.62
CA TYR A 297 -4.09 2.58 -0.34
C TYR A 297 -4.09 3.67 -1.43
N SER A 298 -2.89 4.10 -1.85
CA SER A 298 -2.69 5.20 -2.78
C SER A 298 -3.18 4.87 -4.18
N SER A 299 -2.95 3.65 -4.68
CA SER A 299 -3.46 3.24 -6.00
C SER A 299 -4.99 3.37 -6.09
N ILE A 300 -5.70 3.03 -5.01
CA ILE A 300 -7.16 3.05 -4.92
C ILE A 300 -7.70 4.47 -4.68
N TYR A 301 -7.15 5.19 -3.69
CA TYR A 301 -7.74 6.45 -3.20
C TYR A 301 -7.04 7.72 -3.70
N VAL A 302 -5.86 7.61 -4.30
CA VAL A 302 -5.09 8.75 -4.82
C VAL A 302 -4.95 8.65 -6.33
N ALA A 303 -4.27 7.61 -6.84
CA ALA A 303 -3.95 7.49 -8.27
C ALA A 303 -5.20 7.46 -9.14
N SER A 304 -6.18 6.62 -8.80
CA SER A 304 -7.37 6.41 -9.61
C SER A 304 -8.33 7.61 -9.65
N PRO A 305 -8.65 8.26 -8.50
CA PRO A 305 -9.43 9.48 -8.53
C PRO A 305 -8.68 10.66 -9.14
N LEU A 306 -7.35 10.74 -8.99
CA LEU A 306 -6.54 11.78 -9.62
C LEU A 306 -6.56 11.64 -11.14
N LEU A 307 -6.43 10.42 -11.65
CA LEU A 307 -6.59 10.12 -13.08
C LEU A 307 -7.98 10.56 -13.57
N ALA A 308 -9.05 10.23 -12.85
CA ALA A 308 -10.39 10.65 -13.21
C ALA A 308 -10.50 12.18 -13.31
N VAL A 309 -9.97 12.92 -12.34
CA VAL A 309 -9.95 14.39 -12.35
C VAL A 309 -9.18 14.94 -13.55
N PHE A 310 -8.06 14.32 -13.94
CA PHE A 310 -7.29 14.72 -15.11
C PHE A 310 -8.02 14.41 -16.42
N LYS A 311 -8.60 13.22 -16.59
CA LYS A 311 -9.34 12.83 -17.79
C LYS A 311 -10.63 13.62 -17.98
N GLU A 312 -11.32 13.97 -16.90
CA GLU A 312 -12.51 14.83 -16.98
C GLU A 312 -12.26 16.23 -17.55
N ARG A 313 -11.01 16.70 -17.57
CA ARG A 313 -10.64 17.98 -18.21
C ARG A 313 -10.59 17.87 -19.74
N GLU A 314 -10.69 16.68 -20.31
CA GLU A 314 -10.73 16.49 -21.76
C GLU A 314 -12.08 16.86 -22.35
N PRO A 315 -12.12 17.41 -23.58
CA PRO A 315 -13.37 17.79 -24.25
C PRO A 315 -14.41 16.66 -24.30
N LYS A 316 -13.95 15.40 -24.45
CA LYS A 316 -14.80 14.19 -24.51
C LYS A 316 -15.61 13.97 -23.24
N PHE A 317 -15.03 14.23 -22.06
CA PHE A 317 -15.64 13.96 -20.76
C PHE A 317 -16.15 15.21 -20.05
N LYS A 318 -15.73 16.40 -20.48
CA LYS A 318 -16.05 17.68 -19.82
C LYS A 318 -17.55 17.93 -19.65
N ASN A 319 -18.36 17.56 -20.66
CA ASN A 319 -19.81 17.76 -20.66
C ASN A 319 -20.58 16.68 -19.89
N LEU A 320 -19.89 15.62 -19.44
CA LEU A 320 -20.47 14.49 -18.70
C LEU A 320 -20.10 14.55 -17.21
N ARG A 321 -19.56 15.68 -16.75
CA ARG A 321 -19.19 15.90 -15.34
C ARG A 321 -20.44 16.20 -14.52
N GLY A 322 -20.48 15.68 -13.29
CA GLY A 322 -21.46 16.08 -12.28
C GLY A 322 -22.12 14.89 -11.60
N ALA A 323 -23.04 14.23 -12.29
CA ALA A 323 -23.73 13.05 -11.77
C ALA A 323 -22.98 11.77 -12.16
N HIS A 324 -22.89 10.84 -11.22
CA HIS A 324 -22.35 9.49 -11.41
C HIS A 324 -23.29 8.48 -10.75
N ALA A 325 -23.33 7.27 -11.29
CA ALA A 325 -24.13 6.17 -10.81
C ALA A 325 -23.65 5.68 -9.43
N THR A 326 -24.60 5.31 -8.59
CA THR A 326 -24.35 4.75 -7.26
C THR A 326 -25.29 3.57 -7.00
N GLY A 327 -25.02 2.77 -5.97
CA GLY A 327 -25.90 1.69 -5.54
C GLY A 327 -26.18 0.65 -6.64
N SER A 328 -27.45 0.40 -6.94
CA SER A 328 -27.90 -0.59 -7.91
C SER A 328 -27.54 -0.24 -9.35
N GLU A 329 -27.50 1.05 -9.70
CA GLU A 329 -27.11 1.50 -11.04
C GLU A 329 -25.64 1.19 -11.31
N LEU A 330 -24.77 1.47 -10.33
CA LEU A 330 -23.36 1.11 -10.41
C LEU A 330 -23.16 -0.41 -10.45
N ALA A 331 -23.92 -1.17 -9.65
CA ALA A 331 -23.86 -2.62 -9.67
C ALA A 331 -24.23 -3.19 -11.06
N HIS A 332 -25.26 -2.65 -11.70
CA HIS A 332 -25.64 -3.03 -13.06
C HIS A 332 -24.49 -2.73 -14.03
N MET A 333 -23.94 -1.52 -14.03
CA MET A 333 -22.84 -1.17 -14.92
C MET A 333 -21.59 -2.04 -14.73
N VAL A 334 -21.28 -2.44 -13.49
CA VAL A 334 -20.13 -3.32 -13.21
C VAL A 334 -20.34 -4.71 -13.82
N VAL A 335 -21.54 -5.27 -13.68
CA VAL A 335 -21.87 -6.63 -14.13
C VAL A 335 -22.08 -6.69 -15.65
N THR A 336 -22.87 -5.77 -16.21
CA THR A 336 -23.22 -5.79 -17.63
C THR A 336 -22.19 -5.09 -18.50
N GLY A 337 -21.43 -4.14 -17.92
CA GLY A 337 -20.58 -3.21 -18.64
C GLY A 337 -21.31 -2.39 -19.69
N THR A 338 -22.57 -2.08 -19.41
CA THR A 338 -23.40 -1.16 -20.19
C THR A 338 -23.99 -0.11 -19.27
N SER A 339 -23.93 1.17 -19.67
CA SER A 339 -24.64 2.22 -18.96
C SER A 339 -26.10 2.16 -19.42
N ALA A 340 -26.96 1.57 -18.60
CA ALA A 340 -28.39 1.68 -18.82
C ALA A 340 -28.75 3.16 -18.70
N GLY A 341 -29.44 3.72 -19.70
CA GLY A 341 -29.79 5.14 -19.66
C GLY A 341 -30.56 5.45 -18.39
N LEU A 342 -30.30 6.61 -17.76
CA LEU A 342 -30.92 7.09 -16.51
C LEU A 342 -32.46 6.89 -16.42
N LYS A 343 -33.14 6.74 -17.57
CA LYS A 343 -34.59 6.48 -17.67
C LYS A 343 -35.00 5.00 -17.67
N SER A 344 -34.15 4.06 -18.09
CA SER A 344 -34.51 2.62 -18.13
C SER A 344 -34.33 1.95 -16.77
N VAL A 345 -33.28 2.29 -16.02
CA VAL A 345 -33.04 1.73 -14.67
C VAL A 345 -34.11 2.17 -13.69
N ARG A 346 -34.51 3.45 -13.69
CA ARG A 346 -35.59 3.94 -12.83
C ARG A 346 -36.92 3.25 -13.12
N ARG A 347 -37.21 2.93 -14.38
CA ARG A 347 -38.42 2.18 -14.77
C ARG A 347 -38.36 0.72 -14.33
N GLN A 348 -37.18 0.10 -14.37
CA GLN A 348 -36.98 -1.31 -14.02
C GLN A 348 -36.94 -1.50 -12.49
N VAL A 349 -36.28 -0.62 -11.74
CA VAL A 349 -36.27 -0.62 -10.26
C VAL A 349 -37.67 -0.32 -9.71
N GLN A 350 -38.43 0.57 -10.36
CA GLN A 350 -39.81 0.86 -9.97
C GLN A 350 -40.77 -0.30 -10.31
N ALA A 351 -40.52 -1.02 -11.40
CA ALA A 351 -41.25 -2.24 -11.72
C ALA A 351 -40.95 -3.39 -10.73
N ASP A 352 -39.71 -3.53 -10.27
CA ASP A 352 -39.32 -4.53 -9.27
C ASP A 352 -39.81 -4.17 -7.85
N SER A 353 -39.96 -2.88 -7.52
CA SER A 353 -40.53 -2.45 -6.24
C SER A 353 -42.06 -2.54 -6.19
N ASP A 354 -42.73 -2.36 -7.33
CA ASP A 354 -44.19 -2.47 -7.46
C ASP A 354 -44.66 -3.93 -7.66
N ALA A 355 -43.73 -4.86 -7.93
CA ALA A 355 -44.00 -6.28 -7.92
C ALA A 355 -44.10 -6.78 -6.46
N ALA A 356 -45.34 -6.81 -5.94
CA ALA A 356 -45.66 -7.50 -4.70
C ALA A 356 -45.08 -8.94 -4.72
N PRO A 357 -44.64 -9.49 -3.56
CA PRO A 357 -44.02 -10.80 -3.53
C PRO A 357 -45.05 -11.83 -3.96
N THR A 358 -44.90 -12.36 -5.18
CA THR A 358 -45.67 -13.49 -5.64
C THR A 358 -45.34 -14.67 -4.74
N SER A 359 -46.32 -15.06 -3.94
CA SER A 359 -46.29 -16.27 -3.13
C SER A 359 -45.83 -17.45 -3.98
N VAL A 360 -44.80 -18.13 -3.49
CA VAL A 360 -44.25 -19.38 -4.04
C VAL A 360 -45.39 -20.36 -4.26
N VAL A 361 -45.72 -20.64 -5.52
CA VAL A 361 -46.61 -21.76 -5.89
C VAL A 361 -45.75 -23.03 -5.90
N THR A 362 -45.94 -23.87 -4.89
CA THR A 362 -45.36 -25.21 -4.77
C THR A 362 -45.88 -26.10 -5.93
N PRO A 363 -45.04 -26.93 -6.58
CA PRO A 363 -45.48 -27.77 -7.67
C PRO A 363 -46.21 -29.00 -7.12
N GLY A 364 -47.54 -28.98 -7.15
CA GLY A 364 -48.34 -30.12 -6.72
C GLY A 364 -49.83 -29.87 -6.82
N THR A 365 -50.36 -29.88 -8.06
CA THR A 365 -51.76 -30.25 -8.41
C THR A 365 -51.99 -29.97 -9.90
N LEU A 366 -51.43 -30.84 -10.75
CA LEU A 366 -52.03 -31.09 -12.06
C LEU A 366 -53.16 -32.10 -11.87
N LEU A 367 -54.22 -31.95 -12.66
CA LEU A 367 -55.37 -32.85 -12.86
C LEU A 367 -56.60 -32.56 -11.98
N THR A 368 -57.50 -31.70 -12.48
CA THR A 368 -58.95 -31.98 -12.51
C THR A 368 -59.62 -31.12 -13.60
N HIS A 369 -59.79 -31.68 -14.80
CA HIS A 369 -60.80 -31.17 -15.74
C HIS A 369 -62.10 -31.97 -15.51
N PRO A 370 -63.28 -31.32 -15.37
CA PRO A 370 -64.54 -32.06 -15.35
C PRO A 370 -64.93 -32.51 -16.77
N PRO A 371 -65.62 -33.66 -16.93
CA PRO A 371 -65.87 -34.23 -18.25
C PRO A 371 -66.98 -33.51 -19.02
N ARG A 372 -66.79 -33.38 -20.33
CA ARG A 372 -67.68 -32.70 -21.29
C ARG A 372 -68.88 -33.61 -21.64
N PRO A 373 -70.13 -33.09 -21.77
CA PRO A 373 -71.29 -33.93 -22.07
C PRO A 373 -71.32 -34.40 -23.53
N ARG A 374 -71.61 -35.69 -23.74
CA ARG A 374 -71.73 -36.37 -25.04
C ARG A 374 -73.01 -35.93 -25.79
N LYS A 375 -72.84 -35.42 -27.02
CA LYS A 375 -73.96 -35.16 -27.95
C LYS A 375 -74.33 -36.46 -28.69
N LYS A 376 -75.58 -36.93 -28.51
CA LYS A 376 -76.15 -38.07 -29.25
C LYS A 376 -76.24 -37.75 -30.74
N ARG A 377 -75.71 -38.62 -31.60
CA ARG A 377 -75.98 -38.62 -33.05
C ARG A 377 -77.12 -39.62 -33.30
N ARG A 378 -78.16 -39.16 -34.01
CA ARG A 378 -79.30 -39.96 -34.49
C ARG A 378 -78.96 -40.56 -35.86
N ARG A 379 -79.47 -41.78 -36.06
CA ARG A 379 -79.49 -42.66 -37.23
C ARG A 379 -78.22 -43.48 -37.45
#